data_AF-A0A373F7Z9-F1
#
_entry.id   AF-A0A373F7Z9-F1
#
_cell.length_a   1.000
_cell.length_b   1.000
_cell.length_c   1.000
_cell.angle_alpha   90.00
_cell.angle_beta   90.00
_cell.angle_gamma   90.00
#
_symmetry.space_group_name_H-M   'P 1'
#
loop_
_entity.id
_entity.type
_entity.pdbx_description
1 polymer ?
#
loop_
_entity_poly.entity_id
_entity_poly.type
_entity_poly.pdbx_seq_one_letter_code
_entity_poly.pdbx_strand_id
1 'polypeptide(L)' 'MHTQAITERVGNYVVTALTQFTHTGKVTASVSIRRGKYDRIFRFIRQFDNAGCASKYALAEGRSMVLDNQLN' A
#
# COMPACT_ATOMS: atom_id res chain seq x y z
N MET A 1 -12.63 -0.60 -13.27
CA MET A 1 -11.95 -0.22 -12.02
C MET A 1 -10.53 0.19 -12.37
N HIS A 2 -10.12 1.42 -12.07
CA HIS A 2 -8.75 1.86 -12.29
C HIS A 2 -7.92 1.55 -11.05
N THR A 3 -6.81 0.84 -11.22
CA THR A 3 -5.92 0.47 -10.12
C THR A 3 -4.57 1.08 -10.42
N GLN A 4 -4.06 1.94 -9.52
CA GLN A 4 -2.69 2.46 -9.64
C GLN A 4 -1.82 1.73 -8.62
N ALA A 5 -0.66 1.25 -9.09
CA ALA A 5 0.33 0.58 -8.28
C ALA A 5 1.63 1.38 -8.29
N ILE A 6 2.16 1.69 -7.12
CA ILE A 6 3.48 2.34 -6.96
C ILE A 6 4.34 1.41 -6.12
N THR A 7 5.49 1.01 -6.66
CA THR A 7 6.42 0.10 -5.99
C THR A 7 7.65 0.85 -5.50
N GLU A 8 8.01 0.61 -4.24
CA GLU A 8 9.20 1.12 -3.57
C GLU A 8 9.95 -0.05 -2.93
N ARG A 9 11.29 0.03 -2.88
CA ARG A 9 12.11 -0.96 -2.18
C ARG A 9 12.57 -0.40 -0.84
N VAL A 10 12.20 -1.06 0.25
CA VAL A 10 12.55 -0.69 1.63
C VAL A 10 13.42 -1.80 2.20
N GLY A 11 14.75 -1.63 2.12
CA GLY A 11 15.71 -2.66 2.51
C GLY A 11 15.53 -3.96 1.73
N ASN A 12 15.25 -5.06 2.44
CA ASN A 12 15.01 -6.38 1.86
C ASN A 12 13.55 -6.63 1.45
N TYR A 13 12.69 -5.64 1.61
CA TYR A 13 11.28 -5.72 1.28
C TYR A 13 10.96 -4.91 0.03
N VAL A 14 10.03 -5.42 -0.77
CA VAL A 14 9.42 -4.68 -1.87
C VAL A 14 8.02 -4.28 -1.39
N VAL A 15 7.79 -2.98 -1.28
CA VAL A 15 6.54 -2.38 -0.81
C VAL A 15 5.80 -1.83 -2.02
N THR A 16 4.66 -2.40 -2.36
CA THR A 16 3.82 -1.94 -3.47
C THR A 16 2.54 -1.35 -2.91
N ALA A 17 2.39 -0.03 -3.01
CA ALA A 17 1.12 0.64 -2.75
C ALA A 17 0.14 0.34 -3.89
N LEU A 18 -1.03 -0.14 -3.52
CA LEU A 18 -2.15 -0.46 -4.39
C LEU A 18 -3.28 0.49 -4.06
N THR A 19 -3.72 1.27 -5.03
CA THR A 19 -4.88 2.16 -4.87
C THR A 19 -5.99 1.72 -5.79
N GLN A 20 -7.21 1.68 -5.28
CA GLN A 20 -8.37 1.26 -6.03
C GLN A 20 -9.48 2.30 -5.92
N PHE A 21 -9.98 2.73 -7.06
CA PHE A 21 -11.15 3.61 -7.13
C PHE A 21 -12.43 2.80 -6.86
N THR A 22 -13.23 3.27 -5.91
CA THR A 22 -14.55 2.72 -5.61
C THR A 22 -15.61 3.40 -6.48
N HIS A 23 -16.76 2.75 -6.64
CA HIS A 23 -17.90 3.31 -7.38
C HIS A 23 -18.49 4.58 -6.74
N THR A 24 -18.14 4.87 -5.49
CA THR A 24 -18.55 6.07 -4.76
C THR A 24 -17.63 7.26 -5.00
N GLY A 25 -16.62 7.13 -5.89
CA GLY A 25 -15.63 8.19 -6.17
C GLY A 25 -14.53 8.30 -5.11
N LYS A 26 -14.54 7.43 -4.09
CA LYS A 26 -13.46 7.33 -3.11
C LYS A 26 -12.36 6.40 -3.61
N VAL A 27 -11.21 6.48 -2.98
CA VAL A 27 -10.04 5.67 -3.27
C VAL A 27 -9.65 4.92 -2.00
N THR A 28 -9.63 3.59 -2.09
CA THR A 28 -9.09 2.74 -1.05
C THR A 28 -7.60 2.56 -1.26
N ALA A 29 -6.87 2.54 -0.15
CA ALA A 29 -5.45 2.29 -0.12
C ALA A 29 -5.19 0.86 0.38
N SER A 30 -4.20 0.20 -0.20
CA SER A 30 -3.70 -1.09 0.27
C SER A 30 -2.21 -1.14 -0.01
N VAL A 31 -1.47 -1.98 0.72
CA VAL A 31 -0.05 -2.18 0.49
C VAL A 31 0.27 -3.67 0.44
N SER A 32 1.03 -4.07 -0.57
CA SER A 32 1.60 -5.39 -0.71
C SER A 32 3.07 -5.32 -0.32
N ILE A 33 3.44 -6.00 0.75
CA ILE A 33 4.80 -6.06 1.24
C ILE A 33 5.33 -7.47 0.96
N ARG A 34 6.32 -7.55 0.07
CA ARG A 34 6.91 -8.81 -0.36
C ARG A 34 8.32 -8.97 0.23
N ARG A 35 8.57 -10.12 0.85
CA ARG A 35 9.91 -10.58 1.24
C ARG A 35 10.16 -11.96 0.64
N GLY A 36 10.87 -12.01 -0.48
CA GLY A 36 11.15 -13.27 -1.18
C GLY A 36 9.97 -13.77 -2.02
N LYS A 37 9.43 -14.96 -1.69
CA LYS A 37 8.38 -15.63 -2.49
C LYS A 37 6.96 -15.17 -2.15
N TYR A 38 6.71 -14.78 -0.90
CA TYR A 38 5.37 -14.46 -0.42
C TYR A 38 5.18 -12.96 -0.24
N ASP A 39 3.97 -12.49 -0.55
CA ASP A 39 3.48 -11.14 -0.30
C ASP A 39 2.48 -11.13 0.88
N ARG A 40 2.60 -10.10 1.72
CA ARG A 40 1.62 -9.75 2.75
C ARG A 40 0.86 -8.53 2.27
N ILE A 41 -0.45 -8.66 2.08
CA ILE A 41 -1.31 -7.56 1.63
C ILE A 41 -2.09 -7.01 2.82
N PHE A 42 -1.91 -5.72 3.09
CA PHE A 42 -2.65 -4.99 4.10
C PHE A 42 -3.62 -4.02 3.42
N ARG A 43 -4.90 -4.12 3.76
CA ARG A 43 -5.94 -3.20 3.28
C ARG A 43 -6.24 -2.18 4.37
N PHE A 44 -6.19 -0.91 4.01
CA PHE A 44 -6.50 0.16 4.95
C PHE A 44 -7.99 0.48 4.93
N ILE A 45 -8.57 0.72 6.11
CA ILE A 45 -9.98 1.11 6.26
C ILE A 45 -10.19 2.56 5.78
N ARG A 46 -9.17 3.41 5.93
CA ARG A 46 -9.22 4.81 5.51
C ARG A 46 -9.38 4.92 3.99
N GLN A 47 -10.35 5.73 3.59
CA GLN A 47 -10.61 6.09 2.20
C GLN A 47 -10.12 7.51 1.93
N PHE A 48 -9.77 7.78 0.68
CA PHE A 48 -9.23 9.06 0.23
C PHE A 48 -10.00 9.57 -0.98
N ASP A 49 -10.00 10.89 -1.18
CA ASP A 49 -10.61 11.49 -2.38
C ASP A 49 -9.68 11.47 -3.60
N ASN A 50 -8.38 11.25 -3.38
CA ASN A 50 -7.35 11.27 -4.42
C ASN A 50 -6.43 10.04 -4.31
N ALA A 51 -6.15 9.41 -5.46
CA ALA A 51 -5.20 8.31 -5.56
C ALA A 51 -3.77 8.71 -5.18
N GLY A 52 -3.38 9.97 -5.42
CA GLY A 52 -2.08 10.48 -4.96
C GLY A 52 -1.94 10.47 -3.45
N CYS A 53 -3.00 10.80 -2.70
CA CYS A 53 -2.99 10.75 -1.24
C CYS A 53 -3.01 9.30 -0.75
N ALA A 54 -3.85 8.45 -1.35
CA ALA A 54 -3.96 7.04 -1.00
C ALA A 54 -2.64 6.28 -1.20
N SER A 55 -1.93 6.55 -2.29
CA SER A 55 -0.66 5.90 -2.61
C SER A 55 0.46 6.35 -1.67
N LYS A 56 0.60 7.66 -1.43
CA LYS A 56 1.56 8.20 -0.45
C LYS A 56 1.32 7.63 0.95
N TYR A 57 0.05 7.54 1.35
CA TYR A 57 -0.33 6.95 2.63
C TYR A 57 0.07 5.46 2.70
N ALA A 58 -0.28 4.67 1.69
CA ALA A 58 0.06 3.25 1.65
C ALA A 58 1.57 2.99 1.67
N LEU A 59 2.37 3.81 0.98
CA LEU A 59 3.83 3.72 1.01
C LEU A 59 4.39 4.08 2.39
N ALA A 60 3.92 5.18 2.99
CA ALA A 60 4.37 5.60 4.32
C ALA A 60 4.07 4.53 5.38
N GLU A 61 2.84 4.01 5.39
CA GLU A 61 2.44 2.94 6.31
C GLU A 61 3.22 1.66 6.04
N GLY A 62 3.36 1.25 4.77
CA GLY A 62 4.12 0.06 4.41
C GLY A 62 5.60 0.17 4.81
N ARG A 63 6.18 1.36 4.68
CA ARG A 63 7.53 1.65 5.14
C ARG A 63 7.64 1.56 6.66
N SER A 64 6.69 2.13 7.41
CA SER A 64 6.68 2.00 8.88
C SER A 64 6.56 0.54 9.29
N MET A 65 5.66 -0.23 8.69
CA MET A 65 5.49 -1.67 8.98
C MET A 65 6.78 -2.47 8.80
N VAL A 66 7.55 -2.16 7.75
CA VAL A 66 8.86 -2.77 7.49
C VAL A 66 9.89 -2.36 8.53
N LEU A 67 9.96 -1.06 8.86
CA LEU A 67 10.97 -0.51 9.77
C LEU A 67 10.72 -0.87 11.24
N ASP A 68 9.47 -0.85 11.69
CA ASP A 68 9.05 -1.25 13.04
C ASP A 68 9.03 -2.77 13.24
N ASN A 69 9.41 -3.55 12.21
CA ASN A 69 9.38 -5.01 12.22
C ASN A 69 8.01 -5.58 12.63
N GLN A 70 6.92 -4.89 12.26
CA GLN A 70 5.54 -5.34 12.47
C GLN A 70 5.12 -6.49 11.53
N LEU A 71 6.10 -7.02 10.79
CA LEU A 71 5.94 -8.11 9.83
C LEU A 71 6.46 -9.44 10.36
N ASN A 72 6.61 -9.58 11.69
CA ASN A 72 6.84 -10.87 12.33
C ASN A 72 5.52 -11.64 12.40
#